data_AF-A0A937NRR1-F1
#
_entry.id   AF-A0A937NRR1-F1
#
_cell.length_a   1.000
_cell.length_b   1.000
_cell.length_c   1.000
_cell.angle_alpha   90.00
_cell.angle_beta   90.00
_cell.angle_gamma   90.00
#
_symmetry.space_group_name_H-M   'P 1'
#
loop_
_entity.id
_entity.type
_entity.pdbx_description
1 polymer ?
#
loop_
_entity_poly.entity_id
_entity_poly.type
_entity_poly.pdbx_seq_one_letter_code
_entity_poly.pdbx_strand_id
1 'polypeptide(L)'
;MEWYYVKDGESRGPVNRDELTRLAGNGELRPEDLVWNSTMGEEWARADSVVGLFTGRQHELQLRAPGQDGRDLREPGAIKLIDPVKYAWRRMVLILFQPFEIGKWFALGFCAWLASLGESGGSFNTGSGGSGGGGGDSDFSVDGMLTGMEEAWAPVREFFQQYGGIVIGLVVVLVLIGLAAGIVFLWLRSRGKFMLLDNVLRNKAEVTEPWQTWKQHANSLFRWSLGYGIICLVITLGLLALAWPLVIKPCVEARAYVPEMAGGIAMIILLFLVFGTVTFYISRFLNDFIIPIMYRHDLTATEAWRKFLGLYHSNSGRFLTYGLFMLVLQMCAGMAILAAILVTCFIAGCLMGIPYLGAVLLLPVTVFFRLYGVEYLAQYGGDFVVGAAKGDDEPDA
;
A
#
# COMPACT_ATOMS: atom_id res chain seq x y z
N MET A 1 10.27 -14.94 -46.42
CA MET A 1 10.61 -16.08 -45.54
C MET A 1 9.39 -16.95 -45.45
N GLU A 2 9.55 -18.21 -45.84
CA GLU A 2 8.50 -19.23 -45.78
C GLU A 2 8.43 -19.77 -44.34
N TRP A 3 7.22 -19.83 -43.80
CA TRP A 3 6.89 -20.34 -42.47
C TRP A 3 5.94 -21.52 -42.57
N TYR A 4 6.07 -22.44 -41.63
CA TYR A 4 5.18 -23.58 -41.45
C TYR A 4 4.61 -23.54 -40.04
N TYR A 5 3.39 -24.03 -39.85
CA TYR A 5 2.74 -24.08 -38.55
C TYR A 5 1.95 -25.39 -38.37
N VAL A 6 1.83 -25.86 -37.13
CA VAL A 6 1.05 -27.05 -36.79
C VAL A 6 -0.29 -26.63 -36.23
N LYS A 7 -1.38 -27.15 -36.80
CA LYS A 7 -2.75 -26.94 -36.32
C LYS A 7 -3.49 -28.27 -36.33
N ASP A 8 -4.15 -28.60 -35.21
CA ASP A 8 -4.88 -29.86 -35.03
C ASP A 8 -4.03 -31.12 -35.34
N GLY A 9 -2.71 -31.03 -35.12
CA GLY A 9 -1.76 -32.13 -35.37
C GLY A 9 -1.26 -32.24 -36.82
N GLU A 10 -1.72 -31.37 -37.72
CA GLU A 10 -1.27 -31.32 -39.12
C GLU A 10 -0.32 -30.14 -39.37
N SER A 11 0.80 -30.40 -40.05
CA SER A 11 1.71 -29.34 -40.52
C SER A 11 1.15 -28.68 -41.77
N ARG A 12 1.01 -27.35 -41.73
CA ARG A 12 0.47 -26.51 -42.81
C ARG A 12 1.49 -25.47 -43.23
N GLY A 13 1.55 -25.21 -44.54
CA GLY A 13 2.47 -24.25 -45.14
C GLY A 13 2.88 -24.66 -46.55
N PRO A 14 3.79 -23.89 -47.18
CA PRO A 14 4.41 -22.69 -46.63
C PRO A 14 3.51 -21.46 -46.68
N VAL A 15 3.61 -20.59 -45.67
CA VAL A 15 2.99 -19.26 -45.61
C VAL A 15 4.05 -18.18 -45.41
N ASN A 16 3.79 -16.96 -45.86
CA ASN A 16 4.72 -15.85 -45.59
C ASN A 16 4.52 -15.28 -44.17
N ARG A 17 5.43 -14.42 -43.72
CA ARG A 17 5.38 -13.82 -42.36
C ARG A 17 4.12 -12.98 -42.13
N ASP A 18 3.65 -12.27 -43.15
CA ASP A 18 2.48 -11.39 -43.03
C ASP A 18 1.20 -12.23 -42.85
N GLU A 19 1.11 -13.34 -43.58
CA GLU A 19 0.03 -14.31 -43.46
C GLU A 19 0.07 -15.06 -42.13
N LEU A 20 1.25 -15.45 -41.64
CA LEU A 20 1.40 -16.04 -40.31
C LEU A 20 0.96 -15.05 -39.21
N THR A 21 1.29 -13.76 -39.37
CA THR A 21 0.85 -12.68 -38.49
C THR A 21 -0.67 -12.44 -38.59
N ARG A 22 -1.26 -12.58 -39.79
CA ARG A 22 -2.71 -12.53 -40.00
C ARG A 22 -3.42 -13.70 -39.32
N LEU A 23 -2.88 -14.91 -39.39
CA LEU A 23 -3.41 -16.10 -38.73
C LEU A 23 -3.36 -15.98 -37.20
N ALA A 24 -2.24 -15.48 -36.65
CA ALA A 24 -2.13 -15.12 -35.23
C ALA A 24 -3.11 -14.01 -34.85
N GLY A 25 -3.22 -12.98 -35.69
CA GLY A 25 -4.15 -11.86 -35.53
C GLY A 25 -5.61 -12.29 -35.56
N ASN A 26 -5.99 -13.30 -36.33
CA ASN A 26 -7.37 -13.78 -36.42
C ASN A 26 -7.71 -14.84 -35.35
N GLY A 27 -6.75 -15.25 -34.53
CA GLY A 27 -6.94 -16.29 -33.51
C GLY A 27 -6.98 -17.71 -34.08
N GLU A 28 -6.59 -17.87 -35.35
CA GLU A 28 -6.50 -19.17 -36.00
C GLU A 28 -5.21 -19.93 -35.66
N LEU A 29 -4.17 -19.21 -35.22
CA LEU A 29 -2.91 -19.71 -34.69
C LEU A 29 -2.82 -19.35 -33.21
N ARG A 30 -2.68 -20.35 -32.35
CA ARG A 30 -2.60 -20.18 -30.89
C ARG A 30 -1.16 -20.01 -30.42
N PRO A 31 -0.94 -19.40 -29.24
CA PRO A 31 0.39 -19.20 -28.66
C PRO A 31 1.17 -20.51 -28.43
N GLU A 32 0.45 -21.59 -28.13
CA GLU A 32 1.00 -22.93 -27.95
C GLU A 32 1.28 -23.69 -29.25
N ASP A 33 0.77 -23.23 -30.39
CA ASP A 33 0.99 -23.90 -31.67
C ASP A 33 2.46 -23.81 -32.07
N LEU A 34 2.94 -24.86 -32.74
CA LEU A 34 4.32 -24.93 -33.19
C LEU A 34 4.47 -24.28 -34.56
N VAL A 35 5.50 -23.44 -34.71
CA VAL A 35 5.88 -22.76 -35.94
C VAL A 35 7.33 -23.03 -36.28
N TRP A 36 7.65 -23.05 -37.56
CA TRP A 36 8.99 -23.35 -38.05
C TRP A 36 9.32 -22.54 -39.31
N ASN A 37 10.60 -22.20 -39.46
CA ASN A 37 11.13 -21.64 -40.70
C ASN A 37 12.54 -22.16 -40.97
N SER A 38 13.05 -21.90 -42.18
CA SER A 38 14.36 -22.37 -42.62
C SER A 38 15.58 -21.84 -41.85
N THR A 39 15.41 -20.82 -40.99
CA THR A 39 16.48 -20.28 -40.14
C THR A 39 16.55 -20.92 -38.75
N MET A 40 15.55 -21.72 -38.36
CA MET A 40 15.44 -22.36 -37.04
C MET A 40 16.07 -23.77 -36.97
N GLY A 41 16.63 -24.28 -38.07
CA GLY A 41 17.24 -25.62 -38.10
C GLY A 41 16.19 -26.73 -38.09
N GLU A 42 16.37 -27.79 -37.30
CA GLU A 42 15.45 -28.94 -37.23
C GLU A 42 14.38 -28.81 -36.14
N GLU A 43 14.44 -27.77 -35.30
CA GLU A 43 13.56 -27.61 -34.13
C GLU A 43 12.36 -26.69 -34.40
N TRP A 44 11.17 -27.18 -34.07
CA TRP A 44 9.95 -26.38 -34.09
C TRP A 44 9.89 -25.47 -32.85
N ALA A 45 9.62 -24.18 -33.07
CA ALA A 45 9.48 -23.20 -32.00
C ALA A 45 8.00 -22.97 -31.67
N ARG A 46 7.67 -22.61 -30.42
CA ARG A 46 6.30 -22.17 -30.10
C ARG A 46 6.02 -20.84 -30.78
N ALA A 47 4.79 -20.62 -31.22
CA ALA A 47 4.41 -19.37 -31.87
C ALA A 47 4.72 -18.16 -30.98
N ASP A 48 4.54 -18.28 -29.66
CA ASP A 48 4.75 -17.20 -28.69
C ASP A 48 6.21 -16.79 -28.49
N SER A 49 7.17 -17.63 -28.89
CA SER A 49 8.59 -17.29 -28.85
C SER A 49 9.05 -16.49 -30.07
N VAL A 50 8.21 -16.35 -31.10
CA VAL A 50 8.53 -15.59 -32.31
C VAL A 50 8.23 -14.10 -32.11
N VAL A 51 9.31 -13.31 -32.01
CA VAL A 51 9.26 -11.86 -31.83
C VAL A 51 8.42 -11.19 -32.93
N GLY A 52 7.36 -10.51 -32.52
CA GLY A 52 6.48 -9.73 -33.40
C GLY A 52 5.33 -10.52 -34.04
N LEU A 53 5.19 -11.83 -33.76
CA LEU A 53 4.10 -12.64 -34.32
C LEU A 53 2.74 -12.34 -33.67
N PHE A 54 2.73 -12.07 -32.35
CA PHE A 54 1.54 -11.68 -31.60
C PHE A 54 1.56 -10.18 -31.27
N THR A 55 1.70 -9.34 -32.29
CA THR A 55 1.65 -7.88 -32.10
C THR A 55 0.22 -7.42 -32.33
N GLY A 56 -0.52 -7.11 -31.26
CA GLY A 56 -1.80 -6.40 -31.38
C GLY A 56 -3.04 -7.08 -30.78
N ARG A 57 -2.94 -8.22 -30.09
CA ARG A 57 -4.09 -8.71 -29.30
C ARG A 57 -3.73 -9.33 -27.96
N GLN A 58 -2.55 -9.93 -27.79
CA GLN A 58 -2.12 -10.40 -26.47
C GLN A 58 -1.77 -9.23 -25.54
N HIS A 59 -1.17 -8.16 -26.04
CA HIS A 59 -0.91 -6.96 -25.23
C HIS A 59 -2.22 -6.25 -24.86
N GLU A 60 -3.21 -6.20 -25.76
CA GLU A 60 -4.55 -5.64 -25.49
C GLU A 60 -5.43 -6.56 -24.63
N LEU A 61 -5.33 -7.89 -24.75
CA LEU A 61 -6.04 -8.85 -23.90
C LEU A 61 -5.36 -9.02 -22.52
N GLN A 62 -4.07 -8.71 -22.40
CA GLN A 62 -3.32 -8.70 -21.14
C GLN A 62 -3.42 -7.34 -20.41
N LEU A 63 -3.62 -6.22 -21.12
CA LEU A 63 -3.99 -4.92 -20.52
C LEU A 63 -5.51 -4.69 -20.40
N ARG A 64 -6.36 -5.44 -21.11
CA ARG A 64 -7.80 -5.46 -20.83
C ARG A 64 -7.97 -6.02 -19.44
N ALA A 65 -8.47 -5.19 -18.53
CA ALA A 65 -8.94 -5.63 -17.23
C ALA A 65 -9.74 -6.94 -17.40
N PRO A 66 -9.35 -8.05 -16.74
CA PRO A 66 -10.19 -9.23 -16.70
C PRO A 66 -11.49 -8.81 -15.99
N GLY A 67 -12.52 -8.60 -16.80
CA GLY A 67 -13.69 -7.75 -16.53
C GLY A 67 -14.37 -7.26 -17.82
N GLN A 68 -13.68 -7.35 -18.97
CA GLN A 68 -14.31 -7.16 -20.29
C GLN A 68 -14.64 -8.47 -21.03
N ASP A 69 -14.17 -9.63 -20.56
CA ASP A 69 -14.59 -10.93 -21.08
C ASP A 69 -15.86 -11.35 -20.33
N GLY A 70 -17.01 -11.13 -20.94
CA GLY A 70 -18.31 -11.32 -20.27
C GLY A 70 -18.62 -10.21 -19.28
N ARG A 71 -18.91 -9.01 -19.81
CA ARG A 71 -19.79 -8.06 -19.14
C ARG A 71 -21.14 -8.76 -18.92
N ASP A 72 -21.25 -9.46 -17.81
CA ASP A 72 -22.49 -9.74 -17.09
C ASP A 72 -23.03 -8.40 -16.51
N LEU A 73 -23.07 -7.37 -17.36
CA LEU A 73 -23.64 -6.05 -17.14
C LEU A 73 -25.17 -6.14 -17.12
N ARG A 74 -25.74 -7.17 -16.48
CA ARG A 74 -27.19 -7.29 -16.32
C ARG A 74 -27.64 -8.02 -15.06
N GLU A 75 -26.84 -8.01 -14.00
CA GLU A 75 -27.40 -8.02 -12.65
C GLU A 75 -27.02 -6.73 -11.89
N PRO A 76 -27.87 -5.69 -11.95
CA PRO A 76 -27.75 -4.56 -11.05
C PRO A 76 -28.02 -5.04 -9.60
N GLY A 77 -26.98 -5.41 -8.85
CA GLY A 77 -27.18 -5.72 -7.43
C GLY A 77 -26.02 -6.29 -6.61
N ALA A 78 -25.17 -7.15 -7.18
CA ALA A 78 -24.22 -7.91 -6.36
C ALA A 78 -22.78 -7.38 -6.46
N ILE A 79 -22.46 -6.36 -5.64
CA ILE A 79 -21.06 -5.98 -5.37
C ILE A 79 -20.38 -7.14 -4.65
N LYS A 80 -19.41 -7.79 -5.30
CA LYS A 80 -18.74 -9.00 -4.80
C LYS A 80 -17.36 -8.65 -4.26
N LEU A 81 -17.08 -9.05 -3.02
CA LEU A 81 -15.79 -8.79 -2.34
C LEU A 81 -14.64 -9.67 -2.85
N ILE A 82 -14.95 -10.88 -3.32
CA ILE A 82 -13.98 -11.92 -3.68
C ILE A 82 -13.47 -11.76 -5.12
N ASP A 83 -14.31 -11.31 -6.04
CA ASP A 83 -13.92 -11.21 -7.45
C ASP A 83 -12.73 -10.25 -7.66
N PRO A 84 -12.69 -9.06 -7.04
CA PRO A 84 -11.51 -8.18 -7.09
C PRO A 84 -10.24 -8.81 -6.55
N VAL A 85 -10.32 -9.73 -5.58
CA VAL A 85 -9.15 -10.46 -5.08
C VAL A 85 -8.51 -11.28 -6.19
N LYS A 86 -9.33 -12.03 -6.94
CA LYS A 86 -8.84 -12.86 -8.05
C LYS A 86 -8.23 -12.01 -9.15
N TYR A 87 -8.88 -10.91 -9.53
CA TYR A 87 -8.40 -10.00 -10.57
C TYR A 87 -7.12 -9.26 -10.16
N ALA A 88 -7.07 -8.74 -8.92
CA ALA A 88 -5.89 -8.08 -8.37
C ALA A 88 -4.71 -9.03 -8.27
N TRP A 89 -4.93 -10.27 -7.82
CA TRP A 89 -3.89 -11.30 -7.79
C TRP A 89 -3.35 -11.61 -9.19
N ARG A 90 -4.23 -11.77 -10.18
CA ARG A 90 -3.82 -12.05 -11.56
C ARG A 90 -3.01 -10.90 -12.15
N ARG A 91 -3.45 -9.64 -12.01
CA ARG A 91 -2.69 -8.46 -12.46
C ARG A 91 -1.35 -8.34 -11.73
N MET A 92 -1.32 -8.56 -10.42
CA MET A 92 -0.07 -8.57 -9.65
C MET A 92 0.92 -9.59 -10.23
N VAL A 93 0.46 -10.82 -10.50
CA VAL A 93 1.32 -11.85 -11.11
C VAL A 93 1.81 -11.42 -12.49
N LEU A 94 0.93 -10.89 -13.34
CA LEU A 94 1.28 -10.43 -14.68
C LEU A 94 2.34 -9.32 -14.63
N ILE A 95 2.12 -8.28 -13.83
CA ILE A 95 3.01 -7.11 -13.77
C ILE A 95 4.40 -7.48 -13.24
N LEU A 96 4.46 -8.37 -12.24
CA LEU A 96 5.69 -8.67 -11.52
C LEU A 96 6.47 -9.86 -12.06
N PHE A 97 5.78 -10.86 -12.60
CA PHE A 97 6.41 -12.12 -13.00
C PHE A 97 6.30 -12.41 -14.50
N GLN A 98 5.55 -11.62 -15.30
CA GLN A 98 5.35 -11.87 -16.73
C GLN A 98 5.40 -10.59 -17.61
N PRO A 99 6.57 -10.20 -18.15
CA PRO A 99 7.90 -10.82 -18.00
C PRO A 99 8.56 -10.46 -16.67
N PHE A 100 9.34 -11.39 -16.10
CA PHE A 100 10.15 -11.11 -14.92
C PHE A 100 11.42 -10.35 -15.33
N GLU A 101 11.45 -9.07 -15.01
CA GLU A 101 12.59 -8.18 -15.24
C GLU A 101 13.13 -7.65 -13.91
N ILE A 102 14.38 -7.98 -13.58
CA ILE A 102 14.95 -7.63 -12.27
C ILE A 102 15.08 -6.11 -12.08
N GLY A 103 15.37 -5.37 -13.16
CA GLY A 103 15.43 -3.91 -13.15
C GLY A 103 14.07 -3.29 -12.81
N LYS A 104 13.00 -3.80 -13.43
CA LYS A 104 11.62 -3.42 -13.12
C LYS A 104 11.24 -3.75 -11.68
N TRP A 105 11.64 -4.92 -11.18
CA TRP A 105 11.39 -5.32 -9.81
C TRP A 105 11.99 -4.33 -8.80
N PHE A 106 13.27 -3.98 -8.95
CA PHE A 106 13.92 -3.01 -8.06
C PHE A 106 13.38 -1.59 -8.23
N ALA A 107 13.05 -1.16 -9.46
CA ALA A 107 12.44 0.14 -9.70
C ALA A 107 11.04 0.26 -9.04
N LEU A 108 10.20 -0.77 -9.20
CA LEU A 108 8.90 -0.85 -8.51
C LEU A 108 9.07 -0.96 -6.99
N GLY A 109 10.09 -1.67 -6.52
CA GLY A 109 10.43 -1.77 -5.11
C GLY A 109 10.87 -0.44 -4.52
N PHE A 110 11.61 0.38 -5.28
CA PHE A 110 11.91 1.76 -4.93
C PHE A 110 10.65 2.62 -4.85
N CYS A 111 9.74 2.49 -5.82
CA CYS A 111 8.44 3.18 -5.79
C CYS A 111 7.61 2.79 -4.56
N ALA A 112 7.58 1.49 -4.24
CA ALA A 112 6.88 0.94 -3.08
C ALA A 112 7.49 1.41 -1.76
N TRP A 113 8.82 1.39 -1.66
CA TRP A 113 9.55 1.91 -0.52
C TRP A 113 9.22 3.39 -0.29
N LEU A 114 9.35 4.22 -1.34
CA LEU A 114 8.96 5.63 -1.29
C LEU A 114 7.51 5.80 -0.85
N ALA A 115 6.57 5.01 -1.38
CA ALA A 115 5.15 5.06 -1.02
C ALA A 115 4.87 4.67 0.45
N SER A 116 5.75 3.89 1.06
CA SER A 116 5.70 3.46 2.47
C SER A 116 6.53 4.33 3.43
N LEU A 117 7.29 5.32 2.94
CA LEU A 117 8.16 6.15 3.81
C LEU A 117 7.36 6.86 4.90
N GLY A 118 7.71 6.60 6.16
CA GLY A 118 7.01 7.17 7.31
C GLY A 118 5.61 6.57 7.57
N GLU A 119 5.18 5.54 6.82
CA GLU A 119 4.11 4.65 7.24
C GLU A 119 4.68 3.67 8.27
N SER A 120 4.95 4.13 9.49
CA SER A 120 5.03 3.19 10.61
C SER A 120 3.60 2.70 10.84
N GLY A 121 3.24 1.61 10.17
CA GLY A 121 2.09 0.80 10.59
C GLY A 121 2.25 0.58 12.08
N GLY A 122 1.23 0.97 12.84
CA GLY A 122 1.27 1.01 14.30
C GLY A 122 1.98 -0.23 14.83
N SER A 123 3.24 -0.03 15.23
CA SER A 123 3.98 -1.06 15.92
C SER A 123 3.32 -1.10 17.30
N PHE A 124 2.33 -1.96 17.44
CA PHE A 124 2.08 -2.60 18.73
C PHE A 124 3.27 -3.53 18.98
N ASN A 125 4.45 -2.95 19.12
CA ASN A 125 5.44 -3.55 19.99
C ASN A 125 4.87 -3.35 21.39
N THR A 126 3.91 -4.19 21.77
CA THR A 126 3.82 -4.65 23.15
C THR A 126 5.10 -5.45 23.40
N GLY A 127 6.21 -4.73 23.47
CA GLY A 127 7.41 -5.16 24.12
C GLY A 127 7.11 -5.10 25.60
N SER A 128 6.26 -6.00 26.07
CA SER A 128 6.40 -6.54 27.41
C SER A 128 7.66 -7.40 27.39
N GLY A 129 8.81 -6.73 27.29
CA GLY A 129 10.13 -7.34 27.20
C GLY A 129 10.92 -6.99 28.44
N GLY A 130 10.85 -7.87 29.45
CA GLY A 130 11.68 -7.89 30.65
C GLY A 130 10.84 -7.66 31.92
N SER A 131 10.69 -8.60 32.85
CA SER A 131 11.61 -9.66 33.27
C SER A 131 10.89 -10.94 33.69
N GLY A 132 11.35 -12.08 33.18
CA GLY A 132 11.28 -13.31 33.94
C GLY A 132 12.18 -13.17 35.16
N GLY A 133 11.60 -13.26 36.35
CA GLY A 133 12.33 -13.20 37.61
C GLY A 133 11.41 -13.37 38.80
N GLY A 134 11.37 -14.59 39.34
CA GLY A 134 11.01 -14.89 40.73
C GLY A 134 9.56 -14.68 41.13
N GLY A 135 8.89 -15.76 41.56
CA GLY A 135 7.68 -15.65 42.37
C GLY A 135 7.98 -14.88 43.64
N GLY A 136 7.45 -13.67 43.72
CA GLY A 136 7.41 -12.82 44.91
C GLY A 136 6.32 -11.79 44.69
N ASP A 137 5.37 -11.71 45.61
CA ASP A 137 4.33 -10.67 45.65
C ASP A 137 5.01 -9.30 45.64
N SER A 138 5.17 -8.71 44.46
CA SER A 138 5.62 -7.34 44.30
C SER A 138 4.39 -6.47 44.17
N ASP A 139 3.95 -5.95 45.32
CA ASP A 139 2.91 -4.94 45.39
C ASP A 139 3.35 -3.75 44.52
N PHE A 140 2.63 -3.49 43.43
CA PHE A 140 2.86 -2.33 42.56
C PHE A 140 2.54 -1.07 43.36
N SER A 141 3.56 -0.50 44.02
CA SER A 141 3.40 0.70 44.85
C SER A 141 3.63 1.96 44.04
N VAL A 142 2.66 2.87 44.06
CA VAL A 142 2.76 4.19 43.41
C VAL A 142 3.94 4.98 43.97
N ASP A 143 4.26 4.81 45.25
CA ASP A 143 5.42 5.43 45.89
C ASP A 143 6.76 4.92 45.31
N GLY A 144 6.88 3.63 45.02
CA GLY A 144 8.04 3.06 44.32
C GLY A 144 8.20 3.56 42.88
N MET A 145 7.09 3.80 42.17
CA MET A 145 7.12 4.39 40.83
C MET A 145 7.53 5.86 40.86
N LEU A 146 7.00 6.65 41.80
CA LEU A 146 7.32 8.07 41.93
C LEU A 146 8.76 8.29 42.39
N THR A 147 9.25 7.49 43.34
CA THR A 147 10.65 7.53 43.77
C THR A 147 11.60 7.07 42.66
N GLY A 148 11.25 6.00 41.93
CA GLY A 148 12.01 5.58 40.75
C GLY A 148 12.04 6.63 39.63
N MET A 149 10.94 7.37 39.43
CA MET A 149 10.92 8.53 38.52
C MET A 149 11.83 9.64 39.05
N GLU A 150 11.72 10.02 40.33
CA GLU A 150 12.52 11.09 40.92
C GLU A 150 14.04 10.78 40.87
N GLU A 151 14.44 9.54 41.17
CA GLU A 151 15.81 9.07 41.04
C GLU A 151 16.30 9.04 39.58
N ALA A 152 15.44 8.65 38.63
CA ALA A 152 15.77 8.69 37.19
C ALA A 152 15.87 10.12 36.64
N TRP A 153 15.07 11.05 37.18
CA TRP A 153 15.07 12.46 36.80
C TRP A 153 16.17 13.27 37.49
N ALA A 154 16.70 12.83 38.64
CA ALA A 154 17.76 13.51 39.37
C ALA A 154 19.03 13.79 38.54
N PRO A 155 19.66 12.80 37.86
CA PRO A 155 20.85 13.05 37.04
C PRO A 155 20.53 13.91 35.81
N VAL A 156 19.33 13.79 35.25
CA VAL A 156 18.86 14.65 34.15
C VAL A 156 18.75 16.09 34.64
N ARG A 157 18.12 16.33 35.79
CA ARG A 157 18.00 17.65 36.43
C ARG A 157 19.37 18.29 36.65
N GLU A 158 20.34 17.54 37.19
CA GLU A 158 21.68 18.06 37.46
C GLU A 158 22.41 18.41 36.17
N PHE A 159 22.29 17.57 35.13
CA PHE A 159 22.82 17.82 33.81
C PHE A 159 22.18 19.06 33.13
N PHE A 160 20.87 19.24 33.29
CA PHE A 160 20.14 20.43 32.82
C PHE A 160 20.50 21.68 33.63
N GLN A 161 20.85 21.58 34.91
CA GLN A 161 21.32 22.72 35.70
C GLN A 161 22.73 23.18 35.26
N GLN A 162 23.59 22.24 34.84
CA GLN A 162 24.95 22.53 34.42
C GLN A 162 25.05 22.98 32.93
N TYR A 163 24.26 22.39 32.04
CA TYR A 163 24.34 22.61 30.58
C TYR A 163 23.03 23.06 29.93
N GLY A 164 22.02 23.46 30.72
CA GLY A 164 20.64 23.65 30.27
C GLY A 164 20.47 24.50 29.03
N GLY A 165 21.18 25.62 28.90
CA GLY A 165 21.08 26.49 27.73
C GLY A 165 21.50 25.81 26.42
N ILE A 166 22.61 25.07 26.44
CA ILE A 166 23.15 24.38 25.25
C ILE A 166 22.33 23.13 24.94
N VAL A 167 21.92 22.39 25.97
CA VAL A 167 21.10 21.17 25.82
C VAL A 167 19.72 21.50 25.27
N ILE A 168 19.06 22.54 25.80
CA ILE A 168 17.77 23.00 25.27
C ILE A 168 17.92 23.44 23.81
N GLY A 169 18.97 24.21 23.49
CA GLY A 169 19.27 24.61 22.12
C GLY A 169 19.44 23.41 21.19
N LEU A 170 20.23 22.41 21.59
CA LEU A 170 20.47 21.20 20.80
C LEU A 170 19.20 20.36 20.63
N VAL A 171 18.40 20.19 21.68
CA VAL A 171 17.12 19.47 21.61
C VAL A 171 16.15 20.17 20.67
N VAL A 172 16.02 21.49 20.76
CA VAL A 172 15.16 22.27 19.85
C VAL A 172 15.63 22.10 18.40
N VAL A 173 16.94 22.17 18.14
CA VAL A 173 17.49 21.95 16.80
C VAL A 173 17.20 20.53 16.30
N LEU A 174 17.40 19.50 17.12
CA LEU A 174 17.08 18.12 16.76
C LEU A 174 15.59 17.91 16.48
N VAL A 175 14.71 18.51 17.28
CA VAL A 175 13.25 18.45 17.06
C VAL A 175 12.87 19.15 15.75
N LEU A 176 13.45 20.32 15.47
CA LEU A 176 13.21 21.03 14.21
C LEU A 176 13.71 20.23 13.00
N ILE A 177 14.89 19.59 13.11
CA ILE A 177 15.41 18.69 12.07
C ILE A 177 14.48 17.49 11.88
N GLY A 178 14.01 16.87 12.96
CA GLY A 178 13.07 15.75 12.92
C GLY A 178 11.75 16.12 12.25
N LEU A 179 11.18 17.28 12.60
CA LEU A 179 9.97 17.81 11.96
C LEU A 179 10.20 18.10 10.47
N ALA A 180 11.31 18.74 10.12
CA ALA A 180 11.66 19.00 8.73
C ALA A 180 11.82 17.70 7.93
N ALA A 181 12.52 16.70 8.49
CA ALA A 181 12.67 15.38 7.90
C ALA A 181 11.32 14.67 7.74
N GLY A 182 10.43 14.75 8.73
CA GLY A 182 9.08 14.19 8.66
C GLY A 182 8.23 14.82 7.55
N ILE A 183 8.29 16.15 7.39
CA ILE A 183 7.62 16.86 6.30
C ILE A 183 8.18 16.43 4.94
N VAL A 184 9.51 16.31 4.82
CA VAL A 184 10.16 15.83 3.60
C VAL A 184 9.75 14.39 3.29
N PHE A 185 9.75 13.49 4.27
CA PHE A 185 9.28 12.11 4.08
C PHE A 185 7.81 12.04 3.67
N LEU A 186 6.94 12.87 4.25
CA LEU A 186 5.55 12.96 3.86
C LEU A 186 5.39 13.43 2.39
N TRP A 187 6.23 14.38 1.97
CA TRP A 187 6.27 14.84 0.59
C TRP A 187 6.75 13.73 -0.38
N LEU A 188 7.86 13.06 -0.04
CA LEU A 188 8.38 11.91 -0.81
C LEU A 188 7.35 10.79 -0.89
N ARG A 189 6.65 10.48 0.22
CA ARG A 189 5.57 9.48 0.28
C ARG A 189 4.43 9.79 -0.66
N SER A 190 3.98 11.05 -0.67
CA SER A 190 2.90 11.50 -1.54
C SER A 190 3.27 11.32 -3.01
N ARG A 191 4.53 11.57 -3.38
CA ARG A 191 5.06 11.34 -4.72
C ARG A 191 5.17 9.85 -5.06
N GLY A 192 5.70 9.05 -4.13
CA GLY A 192 5.88 7.61 -4.30
C GLY A 192 4.58 6.89 -4.61
N LYS A 193 3.47 7.27 -3.97
CA LYS A 193 2.15 6.64 -4.18
C LYS A 193 1.59 6.82 -5.60
N PHE A 194 1.77 7.99 -6.20
CA PHE A 194 1.36 8.22 -7.60
C PHE A 194 2.29 7.53 -8.57
N MET A 195 3.60 7.55 -8.32
CA MET A 195 4.58 6.86 -9.16
C MET A 195 4.36 5.33 -9.13
N LEU A 196 4.10 4.74 -7.96
CA LEU A 196 3.77 3.33 -7.84
C LEU A 196 2.46 3.01 -8.58
N LEU A 197 1.42 3.82 -8.41
CA LEU A 197 0.15 3.60 -9.08
C LEU A 197 0.30 3.67 -10.61
N ASP A 198 0.97 4.69 -11.13
CA ASP A 198 1.15 4.88 -12.57
C ASP A 198 1.95 3.72 -13.19
N ASN A 199 3.06 3.32 -12.56
CA ASN A 199 3.88 2.20 -13.03
C ASN A 199 3.13 0.86 -12.98
N VAL A 200 2.35 0.61 -11.91
CA VAL A 200 1.53 -0.60 -11.78
C VAL A 200 0.41 -0.62 -12.82
N LEU A 201 -0.26 0.51 -13.07
CA LEU A 201 -1.36 0.57 -14.03
C LEU A 201 -0.87 0.46 -15.48
N ARG A 202 0.24 1.12 -15.82
CA ARG A 202 0.81 1.15 -17.18
C ARG A 202 1.78 0.01 -17.45
N ASN A 203 2.03 -0.86 -16.47
CA ASN A 203 3.01 -1.94 -16.54
C ASN A 203 4.43 -1.46 -16.89
N LYS A 204 4.81 -0.26 -16.40
CA LYS A 204 6.09 0.41 -16.66
C LYS A 204 7.01 0.36 -15.43
N ALA A 205 8.29 0.69 -15.64
CA ALA A 205 9.33 0.75 -14.60
C ALA A 205 10.05 2.12 -14.59
N GLU A 206 9.31 3.20 -14.84
CA GLU A 206 9.86 4.53 -15.05
C GLU A 206 9.75 5.37 -13.77
N VAL A 207 10.88 5.94 -13.34
CA VAL A 207 10.91 6.82 -12.14
C VAL A 207 10.78 8.28 -12.55
N THR A 208 11.47 8.69 -13.62
CA THR A 208 11.61 10.11 -14.00
C THR A 208 10.34 10.69 -14.60
N GLU A 209 9.68 9.98 -15.52
CA GLU A 209 8.49 10.48 -16.22
C GLU A 209 7.30 10.67 -15.25
N PRO A 210 6.91 9.68 -14.42
CA PRO A 210 5.78 9.87 -13.50
C PRO A 210 6.06 10.92 -12.41
N TRP A 211 7.33 11.11 -12.01
CA TRP A 211 7.73 12.11 -11.03
C TRP A 211 7.44 13.54 -11.50
N GLN A 212 7.65 13.82 -12.79
CA GLN A 212 7.42 15.14 -13.37
C GLN A 212 5.96 15.36 -13.74
N THR A 213 5.27 14.34 -14.26
CA THR A 213 3.88 14.46 -14.72
C THR A 213 2.93 14.69 -13.54
N TRP A 214 3.04 13.90 -12.48
CA TRP A 214 2.06 13.90 -11.37
C TRP A 214 2.37 14.90 -10.25
N LYS A 215 3.20 15.91 -10.54
CA LYS A 215 3.72 16.84 -9.53
C LYS A 215 2.65 17.68 -8.83
N GLN A 216 1.63 18.09 -9.58
CA GLN A 216 0.54 18.90 -9.05
C GLN A 216 -0.40 18.10 -8.14
N HIS A 217 -0.79 16.89 -8.55
CA HIS A 217 -1.66 16.01 -7.76
C HIS A 217 -0.97 15.51 -6.49
N ALA A 218 0.31 15.14 -6.58
CA ALA A 218 1.11 14.77 -5.42
C ALA A 218 1.25 15.93 -4.42
N ASN A 219 1.41 17.17 -4.89
CA ASN A 219 1.42 18.35 -4.01
C ASN A 219 0.06 18.60 -3.35
N SER A 220 -1.06 18.33 -4.03
CA SER A 220 -2.39 18.39 -3.42
C SER A 220 -2.57 17.33 -2.33
N LEU A 221 -2.12 16.09 -2.57
CA LEU A 221 -2.17 15.01 -1.60
C LEU A 221 -1.28 15.31 -0.38
N PHE A 222 -0.09 15.88 -0.61
CA PHE A 222 0.82 16.31 0.44
C PHE A 222 0.17 17.36 1.35
N ARG A 223 -0.44 18.42 0.78
CA ARG A 223 -1.11 19.46 1.58
C ARG A 223 -2.25 18.89 2.43
N TRP A 224 -3.06 18.00 1.85
CA TRP A 224 -4.13 17.34 2.58
C TRP A 224 -3.59 16.46 3.70
N SER A 225 -2.56 15.65 3.41
CA SER A 225 -1.95 14.74 4.37
C SER A 225 -1.23 15.48 5.50
N LEU A 226 -0.62 16.63 5.21
CA LEU A 226 0.02 17.49 6.20
C LEU A 226 -1.02 18.09 7.15
N GLY A 227 -2.11 18.65 6.60
CA GLY A 227 -3.21 19.18 7.41
C GLY A 227 -3.84 18.10 8.29
N TYR A 228 -4.11 16.93 7.73
CA TYR A 228 -4.59 15.78 8.48
C TYR A 228 -3.63 15.32 9.57
N GLY A 229 -2.32 15.25 9.27
CA GLY A 229 -1.29 14.90 10.24
C GLY A 229 -1.19 15.89 11.41
N ILE A 230 -1.32 17.19 11.15
CA ILE A 230 -1.35 18.23 12.20
C ILE A 230 -2.59 18.06 13.08
N ILE A 231 -3.77 17.81 12.51
CA ILE A 231 -5.00 17.56 13.28
C ILE A 231 -4.81 16.32 14.18
N CYS A 232 -4.26 15.23 13.64
CA CYS A 232 -3.98 14.03 14.43
C CYS A 232 -2.96 14.29 15.55
N LEU A 233 -1.95 15.12 15.31
CA LEU A 233 -0.95 15.51 16.32
C LEU A 233 -1.60 16.33 17.44
N VAL A 234 -2.44 17.32 17.10
CA VAL A 234 -3.15 18.14 18.09
C VAL A 234 -4.09 17.29 18.94
N ILE A 235 -4.84 16.36 18.32
CA ILE A 235 -5.73 15.45 19.07
C ILE A 235 -4.91 14.53 19.99
N THR A 236 -3.81 13.97 19.49
CA THR A 236 -2.90 13.14 20.30
C THR A 236 -2.37 13.91 21.50
N LEU A 237 -1.88 15.13 21.30
CA LEU A 237 -1.41 15.99 22.40
C LEU A 237 -2.53 16.35 23.37
N GLY A 238 -3.75 16.58 22.88
CA GLY A 238 -4.93 16.81 23.72
C GLY A 238 -5.29 15.60 24.58
N LEU A 239 -5.24 14.39 24.03
CA LEU A 239 -5.47 13.15 24.77
C LEU A 239 -4.38 12.89 25.81
N LEU A 240 -3.11 13.17 25.49
CA LEU A 240 -2.01 13.11 26.45
C LEU A 240 -2.15 14.15 27.56
N ALA A 241 -2.56 15.38 27.22
CA ALA A 241 -2.82 16.43 28.19
C ALA A 241 -4.01 16.07 29.11
N LEU A 242 -5.02 15.37 28.60
CA LEU A 242 -6.15 14.86 29.38
C LEU A 242 -5.72 13.74 30.35
N ALA A 243 -4.64 13.01 30.06
CA ALA A 243 -4.10 11.99 30.97
C ALA A 243 -3.59 12.58 32.29
N TRP A 244 -3.10 13.82 32.25
CA TRP A 244 -2.60 14.50 33.44
C TRP A 244 -3.67 14.63 34.55
N PRO A 245 -4.81 15.30 34.35
CA PRO A 245 -5.82 15.44 35.39
C PRO A 245 -6.55 14.13 35.73
N LEU A 246 -6.71 13.21 34.77
CA LEU A 246 -7.52 12.00 34.97
C LEU A 246 -6.78 10.84 35.64
N VAL A 247 -5.45 10.76 35.47
CA VAL A 247 -4.66 9.62 35.96
C VAL A 247 -3.52 10.09 36.85
N ILE A 248 -2.75 11.09 36.41
CA ILE A 248 -1.49 11.44 37.06
C ILE A 248 -1.71 12.28 38.32
N LYS A 249 -2.49 13.36 38.22
CA LYS A 249 -2.76 14.29 39.33
C LYS A 249 -3.28 13.60 40.61
N PRO A 250 -4.35 12.78 40.58
CA PRO A 250 -4.87 12.16 41.81
C PRO A 250 -3.88 11.18 42.45
N CYS A 251 -3.09 10.46 41.65
CA CYS A 251 -2.07 9.55 42.15
C CYS A 251 -0.89 10.28 42.81
N VAL A 252 -0.50 11.43 42.25
CA VAL A 252 0.56 12.28 42.84
C VAL A 252 0.10 12.90 44.16
N GLU A 253 -1.14 13.37 44.24
CA GLU A 253 -1.70 13.98 45.47
C GLU A 253 -1.91 12.94 46.58
N ALA A 254 -2.37 11.73 46.23
CA ALA A 254 -2.62 10.67 47.21
C ALA A 254 -1.36 9.87 47.60
N ARG A 255 -0.27 9.95 46.82
CA ARG A 255 0.92 9.06 46.90
C ARG A 255 0.58 7.57 47.00
N ALA A 256 -0.58 7.18 46.50
CA ALA A 256 -1.13 5.84 46.58
C ALA A 256 -1.98 5.55 45.35
N TYR A 257 -2.25 4.27 45.11
CA TYR A 257 -3.17 3.86 44.06
C TYR A 257 -4.60 4.27 44.45
N VAL A 258 -5.18 5.20 43.70
CA VAL A 258 -6.57 5.59 43.85
C VAL A 258 -7.41 4.71 42.92
N PRO A 259 -8.52 4.08 43.35
CA PRO A 259 -9.35 3.24 42.48
C PRO A 259 -9.88 3.97 41.24
N GLU A 260 -10.00 5.30 41.30
CA GLU A 260 -10.35 6.18 40.17
C GLU A 260 -9.33 6.11 39.01
N MET A 261 -8.06 5.75 39.30
CA MET A 261 -6.98 5.62 38.32
C MET A 261 -7.29 4.56 37.25
N ALA A 262 -7.82 3.41 37.65
CA ALA A 262 -8.20 2.36 36.69
C ALA A 262 -9.26 2.85 35.71
N GLY A 263 -10.25 3.62 36.19
CA GLY A 263 -11.26 4.25 35.34
C GLY A 263 -10.66 5.25 34.36
N GLY A 264 -9.78 6.12 34.84
CA GLY A 264 -9.08 7.10 34.01
C GLY A 264 -8.19 6.45 32.94
N ILE A 265 -7.42 5.42 33.30
CA ILE A 265 -6.59 4.66 32.36
C ILE A 265 -7.45 3.95 31.31
N ALA A 266 -8.49 3.23 31.74
CA ALA A 266 -9.39 2.54 30.82
C ALA A 266 -10.06 3.51 29.84
N MET A 267 -10.48 4.69 30.31
CA MET A 267 -11.06 5.74 29.48
C MET A 267 -10.07 6.28 28.44
N ILE A 268 -8.83 6.57 28.84
CA ILE A 268 -7.80 7.06 27.93
C ILE A 268 -7.45 6.01 26.88
N ILE A 269 -7.26 4.76 27.30
CA ILE A 269 -7.00 3.64 26.37
C ILE A 269 -8.15 3.51 25.36
N LEU A 270 -9.40 3.58 25.83
CA LEU A 270 -10.57 3.54 24.95
C LEU A 270 -10.58 4.70 23.95
N LEU A 271 -10.29 5.93 24.40
CA LEU A 271 -10.22 7.10 23.53
C LEU A 271 -9.10 6.98 22.48
N PHE A 272 -7.91 6.52 22.88
CA PHE A 272 -6.81 6.25 21.96
C PHE A 272 -7.15 5.13 20.97
N LEU A 273 -7.86 4.08 21.41
CA LEU A 273 -8.30 2.99 20.53
C LEU A 273 -9.31 3.49 19.49
N VAL A 274 -10.30 4.28 19.90
CA VAL A 274 -11.28 4.88 18.99
C VAL A 274 -10.59 5.81 18.00
N PHE A 275 -9.75 6.73 18.49
CA PHE A 275 -9.00 7.67 17.66
C PHE A 275 -8.06 6.98 16.68
N GLY A 276 -7.33 5.96 17.14
CA GLY A 276 -6.43 5.15 16.31
C GLY A 276 -7.18 4.40 15.22
N THR A 277 -8.34 3.82 15.56
CA THR A 277 -9.22 3.13 14.60
C THR A 277 -9.71 4.09 13.51
N VAL A 278 -10.26 5.25 13.89
CA VAL A 278 -10.70 6.27 12.94
C VAL A 278 -9.55 6.72 12.04
N THR A 279 -8.38 6.96 12.64
CA THR A 279 -7.20 7.41 11.90
C THR A 279 -6.70 6.38 10.89
N PHE A 280 -6.75 5.10 11.27
CA PHE A 280 -6.42 3.97 10.42
C PHE A 280 -7.35 3.86 9.22
N TYR A 281 -8.67 3.94 9.44
CA TYR A 281 -9.67 3.88 8.37
C TYR A 281 -9.54 5.04 7.37
N ILE A 282 -9.37 6.27 7.86
CA ILE A 282 -9.21 7.45 6.99
C ILE A 282 -7.93 7.30 6.13
N SER A 283 -6.83 6.87 6.74
CA SER A 283 -5.56 6.65 6.04
C SER A 283 -5.68 5.54 4.99
N ARG A 284 -6.45 4.48 5.29
CA ARG A 284 -6.72 3.39 4.36
C ARG A 284 -7.55 3.85 3.16
N PHE A 285 -8.64 4.58 3.39
CA PHE A 285 -9.48 5.11 2.31
C PHE A 285 -8.74 6.11 1.43
N LEU A 286 -7.88 6.96 2.03
CA LEU A 286 -7.00 7.84 1.27
C LEU A 286 -6.18 7.02 0.26
N ASN A 287 -5.55 5.95 0.74
CA ASN A 287 -4.67 5.13 -0.07
C ASN A 287 -5.42 4.33 -1.15
N ASP A 288 -6.49 3.64 -0.77
CA ASP A 288 -7.16 2.66 -1.63
C ASP A 288 -8.12 3.27 -2.64
N PHE A 289 -8.75 4.41 -2.30
CA PHE A 289 -9.84 4.97 -3.09
C PHE A 289 -9.54 6.39 -3.56
N ILE A 290 -9.09 7.27 -2.67
CA ILE A 290 -8.90 8.68 -3.02
C ILE A 290 -7.78 8.84 -4.05
N ILE A 291 -6.65 8.13 -3.90
CA ILE A 291 -5.55 8.25 -4.87
C ILE A 291 -5.95 7.74 -6.27
N PRO A 292 -6.61 6.57 -6.43
CA PRO A 292 -7.14 6.16 -7.74
C PRO A 292 -8.16 7.13 -8.34
N ILE A 293 -9.06 7.71 -7.52
CA ILE A 293 -10.02 8.73 -7.98
C ILE A 293 -9.31 9.98 -8.45
N MET A 294 -8.30 10.46 -7.71
CA MET A 294 -7.46 11.59 -8.11
C MET A 294 -6.73 11.30 -9.43
N TYR A 295 -6.21 10.09 -9.60
CA TYR A 295 -5.50 9.67 -10.81
C TYR A 295 -6.41 9.64 -12.04
N ARG A 296 -7.66 9.18 -11.89
CA ARG A 296 -8.59 9.06 -13.03
C ARG A 296 -9.24 10.38 -13.43
N HIS A 297 -9.66 11.19 -12.45
CA HIS A 297 -10.46 12.39 -12.71
C HIS A 297 -9.67 13.69 -12.65
N ASP A 298 -8.34 13.62 -12.49
CA ASP A 298 -7.46 14.78 -12.40
C ASP A 298 -7.84 15.78 -11.28
N LEU A 299 -8.47 15.28 -10.21
CA LEU A 299 -9.02 16.09 -9.12
C LEU A 299 -7.99 16.40 -8.04
N THR A 300 -8.25 17.46 -7.28
CA THR A 300 -7.54 17.71 -6.01
C THR A 300 -7.97 16.72 -4.94
N ALA A 301 -7.13 16.52 -3.90
CA ALA A 301 -7.42 15.57 -2.83
C ALA A 301 -8.75 15.86 -2.12
N THR A 302 -9.09 17.13 -1.91
CA THR A 302 -10.34 17.55 -1.26
C THR A 302 -11.57 17.26 -2.13
N GLU A 303 -11.48 17.47 -3.44
CA GLU A 303 -12.57 17.18 -4.38
C GLU A 303 -12.78 15.68 -4.54
N ALA A 304 -11.69 14.91 -4.61
CA ALA A 304 -11.74 13.46 -4.62
C ALA A 304 -12.40 12.90 -3.35
N TRP A 305 -12.10 13.48 -2.18
CA TRP A 305 -12.81 13.17 -0.93
C TRP A 305 -14.29 13.48 -1.00
N ARG A 306 -14.71 14.63 -1.54
CA ARG A 306 -16.14 14.96 -1.69
C ARG A 306 -16.86 13.96 -2.59
N LYS A 307 -16.23 13.59 -3.72
CA LYS A 307 -16.79 12.58 -4.65
C LYS A 307 -16.90 11.21 -4.00
N PHE A 308 -15.88 10.79 -3.26
CA PHE A 308 -15.88 9.54 -2.50
C PHE A 308 -16.91 9.54 -1.36
N LEU A 309 -17.04 10.64 -0.61
CA LEU A 309 -18.01 10.74 0.47
C LEU A 309 -19.45 10.65 -0.02
N GLY A 310 -19.75 11.22 -1.20
CA GLY A 310 -21.05 11.01 -1.85
C GLY A 310 -21.34 9.52 -2.09
N LEU A 311 -20.36 8.79 -2.62
CA LEU A 311 -20.48 7.34 -2.84
C LEU A 311 -20.57 6.54 -1.52
N TYR A 312 -19.80 6.95 -0.52
CA TYR A 312 -19.75 6.33 0.81
C TYR A 312 -21.10 6.45 1.53
N HIS A 313 -21.73 7.63 1.49
CA HIS A 313 -23.04 7.82 2.11
C HIS A 313 -24.13 6.95 1.47
N SER A 314 -24.07 6.71 0.16
CA SER A 314 -25.02 5.83 -0.53
C SER A 314 -24.78 4.33 -0.26
N ASN A 315 -23.59 3.92 0.19
CA ASN A 315 -23.20 2.50 0.31
C ASN A 315 -22.43 2.19 1.61
N SER A 316 -22.70 2.89 2.72
CA SER A 316 -21.89 2.85 3.94
C SER A 316 -21.65 1.44 4.49
N GLY A 317 -22.68 0.60 4.49
CA GLY A 317 -22.58 -0.79 4.94
C GLY A 317 -21.61 -1.64 4.11
N ARG A 318 -21.50 -1.37 2.80
CA ARG A 318 -20.60 -2.12 1.90
C ARG A 318 -19.14 -1.70 2.05
N PHE A 319 -18.89 -0.42 2.30
CA PHE A 319 -17.55 0.06 2.64
C PHE A 319 -17.08 -0.43 4.02
N LEU A 320 -18.01 -0.63 4.96
CA LEU A 320 -17.70 -1.26 6.25
C LEU A 320 -17.31 -2.74 6.09
N THR A 321 -18.05 -3.51 5.28
CA THR A 321 -17.68 -4.91 5.01
C THR A 321 -16.38 -5.03 4.20
N TYR A 322 -16.13 -4.10 3.27
CA TYR A 322 -14.82 -3.97 2.63
C TYR A 322 -13.70 -3.78 3.65
N GLY A 323 -13.85 -2.85 4.61
CA GLY A 323 -12.85 -2.61 5.66
C GLY A 323 -12.58 -3.83 6.53
N LEU A 324 -13.63 -4.56 6.92
CA LEU A 324 -13.50 -5.81 7.69
C LEU A 324 -12.77 -6.90 6.89
N PHE A 325 -13.14 -7.08 5.62
CA PHE A 325 -12.49 -8.07 4.76
C PHE A 325 -11.04 -7.69 4.44
N MET A 326 -10.75 -6.39 4.31
CA MET A 326 -9.40 -5.86 4.17
C MET A 326 -8.53 -6.23 5.37
N LEU A 327 -9.07 -6.11 6.59
CA LEU A 327 -8.39 -6.50 7.82
C LEU A 327 -8.05 -8.00 7.79
N VAL A 328 -9.01 -8.85 7.40
CA VAL A 328 -8.78 -10.29 7.24
C VAL A 328 -7.67 -10.57 6.22
N LEU A 329 -7.68 -9.92 5.05
CA LEU A 329 -6.62 -10.08 4.05
C LEU A 329 -5.25 -9.63 4.58
N GLN A 330 -5.20 -8.53 5.34
CA GLN A 330 -3.97 -8.06 5.98
C GLN A 330 -3.46 -9.05 7.04
N MET A 331 -4.35 -9.66 7.84
CA MET A 331 -3.97 -10.72 8.77
C MET A 331 -3.45 -11.95 8.04
N CYS A 332 -4.11 -12.38 6.94
CA CYS A 332 -3.64 -13.49 6.11
C CYS A 332 -2.26 -13.21 5.50
N ALA A 333 -2.04 -12.01 4.94
CA ALA A 333 -0.75 -11.59 4.41
C ALA A 333 0.32 -11.55 5.51
N GLY A 334 -0.01 -11.01 6.69
CA GLY A 334 0.88 -10.95 7.85
C GLY A 334 1.27 -12.34 8.36
N MET A 335 0.32 -13.27 8.45
CA MET A 335 0.59 -14.67 8.81
C MET A 335 1.46 -15.38 7.76
N ALA A 336 1.22 -15.15 6.47
CA ALA A 336 2.04 -15.72 5.40
C ALA A 336 3.49 -15.19 5.45
N ILE A 337 3.66 -13.89 5.71
CA ILE A 337 4.97 -13.26 5.90
C ILE A 337 5.68 -13.84 7.13
N LEU A 338 4.98 -13.96 8.27
CA LEU A 338 5.52 -14.56 9.48
C LEU A 338 5.96 -16.01 9.25
N ALA A 339 5.12 -16.81 8.58
CA ALA A 339 5.46 -18.18 8.22
C ALA A 339 6.71 -18.25 7.33
N ALA A 340 6.84 -17.36 6.34
CA ALA A 340 8.02 -17.28 5.49
C ALA A 340 9.29 -16.91 6.29
N ILE A 341 9.19 -16.00 7.27
CA ILE A 341 10.30 -15.64 8.17
C ILE A 341 10.72 -16.85 9.02
N LEU A 342 9.77 -17.62 9.55
CA LEU A 342 10.05 -18.81 10.35
C LEU A 342 10.69 -19.93 9.51
N VAL A 343 10.18 -20.18 8.30
CA VAL A 343 10.71 -21.21 7.38
C VAL A 343 12.13 -20.87 6.91
N THR A 344 12.44 -19.59 6.73
CA THR A 344 13.76 -19.12 6.27
C THR A 344 14.75 -18.87 7.42
N CYS A 345 14.49 -19.44 8.61
CA CYS A 345 15.35 -19.30 9.80
C CYS A 345 15.71 -17.83 10.11
N PHE A 346 14.72 -16.93 10.09
CA PHE A 346 14.87 -15.48 10.35
C PHE A 346 15.74 -14.70 9.35
N ILE A 347 16.36 -15.35 8.36
CA ILE A 347 17.16 -14.67 7.32
C ILE A 347 16.27 -13.68 6.54
N ALA A 348 15.05 -14.09 6.18
CA ALA A 348 14.10 -13.19 5.54
C ALA A 348 13.69 -12.03 6.47
N GLY A 349 13.60 -12.27 7.77
CA GLY A 349 13.31 -11.22 8.76
C GLY A 349 14.41 -10.16 8.83
N CYS A 350 15.67 -10.58 8.84
CA CYS A 350 16.81 -9.66 8.79
C CYS A 350 16.85 -8.82 7.51
N LEU A 351 16.54 -9.43 6.35
CA LEU A 351 16.45 -8.70 5.08
C LEU A 351 15.25 -7.75 5.02
N MET A 352 14.10 -8.14 5.58
CA MET A 352 12.92 -7.27 5.69
C MET A 352 13.15 -6.09 6.63
N GLY A 353 14.00 -6.25 7.65
CA GLY A 353 14.40 -5.18 8.56
C GLY A 353 15.17 -4.04 7.87
N ILE A 354 15.78 -4.31 6.71
CA ILE A 354 16.42 -3.27 5.89
C ILE A 354 15.31 -2.53 5.11
N PRO A 355 15.09 -1.22 5.31
CA PRO A 355 13.89 -0.53 4.82
C PRO A 355 13.61 -0.70 3.32
N TYR A 356 14.65 -0.59 2.49
CA TYR A 356 14.52 -0.74 1.03
C TYR A 356 14.30 -2.20 0.62
N LEU A 357 15.11 -3.14 1.14
CA LEU A 357 15.01 -4.56 0.78
C LEU A 357 13.70 -5.18 1.29
N GLY A 358 13.19 -4.74 2.44
CA GLY A 358 11.87 -5.14 2.93
C GLY A 358 10.75 -4.72 1.99
N ALA A 359 10.76 -3.49 1.49
CA ALA A 359 9.78 -3.04 0.50
C ALA A 359 9.87 -3.80 -0.83
N VAL A 360 11.08 -4.12 -1.29
CA VAL A 360 11.33 -4.92 -2.49
C VAL A 360 10.86 -6.36 -2.32
N LEU A 361 11.02 -6.95 -1.14
CA LEU A 361 10.58 -8.32 -0.84
C LEU A 361 9.06 -8.41 -0.65
N LEU A 362 8.46 -7.37 -0.04
CA LEU A 362 7.02 -7.24 0.16
C LEU A 362 6.27 -6.66 -1.05
N LEU A 363 6.98 -6.45 -2.16
CA LEU A 363 6.45 -5.84 -3.37
C LEU A 363 5.18 -6.54 -3.89
N PRO A 364 5.10 -7.89 -3.98
CA PRO A 364 3.86 -8.58 -4.36
C PRO A 364 2.67 -8.19 -3.48
N VAL A 365 2.87 -8.12 -2.17
CA VAL A 365 1.82 -7.76 -1.20
C VAL A 365 1.39 -6.30 -1.39
N THR A 366 2.34 -5.38 -1.58
CA THR A 366 2.03 -3.96 -1.80
C THR A 366 1.26 -3.73 -3.10
N VAL A 367 1.65 -4.38 -4.19
CA VAL A 367 0.99 -4.27 -5.50
C VAL A 367 -0.38 -4.93 -5.48
N PHE A 368 -0.51 -6.10 -4.85
CA PHE A 368 -1.80 -6.77 -4.67
C PHE A 368 -2.82 -5.88 -3.96
N PHE A 369 -2.45 -5.33 -2.80
CA PHE A 369 -3.36 -4.47 -2.04
C PHE A 369 -3.67 -3.16 -2.76
N ARG A 370 -2.72 -2.63 -3.54
CA ARG A 370 -2.94 -1.46 -4.39
C ARG A 370 -3.97 -1.74 -5.48
N LEU A 371 -3.84 -2.87 -6.18
CA LEU A 371 -4.76 -3.28 -7.24
C LEU A 371 -6.14 -3.65 -6.69
N TYR A 372 -6.20 -4.30 -5.53
CA TYR A 372 -7.46 -4.69 -4.90
C TYR A 372 -8.38 -3.48 -4.66
N GLY A 373 -7.84 -2.36 -4.15
CA GLY A 373 -8.61 -1.12 -3.98
C GLY A 373 -9.16 -0.57 -5.30
N VAL A 374 -8.34 -0.61 -6.36
CA VAL A 374 -8.72 -0.17 -7.71
C VAL A 374 -9.83 -1.03 -8.32
N GLU A 375 -9.68 -2.35 -8.29
CA GLU A 375 -10.66 -3.29 -8.86
C GLU A 375 -11.97 -3.32 -8.06
N TYR A 376 -11.93 -3.08 -6.74
CA TYR A 376 -13.14 -2.93 -5.94
C TYR A 376 -13.89 -1.64 -6.29
N LEU A 377 -13.17 -0.52 -6.47
CA LEU A 377 -13.78 0.75 -6.85
C LEU A 377 -14.41 0.68 -8.25
N ALA A 378 -13.81 -0.09 -9.17
CA ALA A 378 -14.32 -0.30 -10.52
C ALA A 378 -15.75 -0.90 -10.57
N GLN A 379 -16.19 -1.61 -9.51
CA GLN A 379 -17.55 -2.17 -9.45
C GLN A 379 -18.65 -1.12 -9.24
N TYR A 380 -18.32 0.07 -8.75
CA TYR A 380 -19.30 1.12 -8.44
C TYR A 380 -19.71 1.97 -9.64
N GLY A 381 -19.09 1.76 -10.82
CA GLY A 381 -19.48 2.40 -12.06
C GLY A 381 -18.35 2.47 -13.09
N GLY A 382 -18.74 2.62 -14.37
CA GLY A 382 -17.80 2.79 -15.49
C GLY A 382 -16.87 3.99 -15.31
N ASP A 383 -17.28 5.00 -14.53
CA ASP A 383 -16.50 6.18 -14.14
C ASP A 383 -15.34 5.91 -13.17
N PHE A 384 -15.31 4.73 -12.54
CA PHE A 384 -14.32 4.39 -11.50
C PHE A 384 -13.30 3.30 -11.87
N VAL A 385 -13.47 2.63 -13.01
CA VAL A 385 -12.46 1.75 -13.65
C VAL A 385 -11.12 2.47 -13.92
N VAL A 386 -10.09 2.25 -13.11
CA VAL A 386 -8.78 2.90 -13.32
C VAL A 386 -7.84 1.96 -14.08
N GLY A 387 -7.44 2.34 -15.30
CA GLY A 387 -6.54 1.54 -16.16
C GLY A 387 -7.07 1.26 -17.57
N ALA A 388 -8.30 1.66 -17.91
CA ALA A 388 -8.65 1.81 -19.32
C ALA A 388 -7.77 2.93 -19.89
N ALA A 389 -7.16 2.69 -21.04
CA ALA A 389 -6.57 3.76 -21.83
C ALA A 389 -7.58 4.90 -21.88
N LYS A 390 -7.09 6.13 -21.75
CA LYS A 390 -7.81 7.32 -22.19
C LYS A 390 -7.98 7.18 -23.71
N GLY A 391 -8.92 6.32 -24.12
CA GLY A 391 -9.36 6.19 -25.48
C GLY A 391 -10.29 7.35 -25.74
N ASP A 392 -9.77 8.31 -26.49
CA ASP A 392 -10.53 8.94 -27.56
C ASP A 392 -11.86 9.60 -27.12
N ASP A 393 -11.81 10.43 -26.08
CA ASP A 393 -12.77 11.53 -25.98
C ASP A 393 -12.19 12.74 -26.73
N GLU A 394 -12.36 12.74 -28.05
CA GLU A 394 -12.41 13.94 -28.88
C GLU A 394 -13.39 13.68 -30.04
N PRO A 395 -14.12 14.69 -30.54
CA PRO A 395 -15.30 15.26 -29.91
C PRO A 395 -16.53 15.08 -30.83
N ASP A 396 -17.71 14.86 -30.26
CA ASP A 396 -18.96 15.12 -30.98
C ASP A 396 -19.35 16.59 -30.80
N ALA A 397 -18.83 17.46 -31.67
CA ALA A 397 -19.50 18.66 -32.23
C ALA A 397 -18.57 19.45 -33.16
#